data_AF-A0A946BW48-F1
#
_entry.id   AF-A0A946BW48-F1
#
_cell.length_a   1.000
_cell.length_b   1.000
_cell.length_c   1.000
_cell.angle_alpha   90.00
_cell.angle_beta   90.00
_cell.angle_gamma   90.00
#
_symmetry.space_group_name_H-M   'P 1'
#
loop_
_entity.id
_entity.type
_entity.pdbx_description
1 polymer ?
#
loop_
_entity_poly.entity_id
_entity_poly.type
_entity_poly.pdbx_seq_one_letter_code
_entity_poly.pdbx_strand_id
1 'polypeptide(L)'
;MSAHEKNTHQGKGLVLVLQDLSAAAPEELRAKSSEEAAEDYCWSALVLSAAFGFRVTPGQRYFLYLVRQAWQLSLLSPEDWGQRLPGEYVGYCHLHHDMTWGLTFDDAVQEGSLVHSALVQYLEGIREQLLQSGSWEALLRQGERRLPYQQRVLTTALASSLRQSLALSGHAGVPPGVPALGSVLSLAQ
;
A
#
# COMPACT_ATOMS: atom_id res chain seq x y z
N MET A 1 -53.92 12.95 -4.88
CA MET A 1 -52.66 13.42 -5.50
C MET A 1 -52.04 14.37 -4.48
N SER A 2 -50.88 14.14 -3.88
CA SER A 2 -49.57 13.81 -4.45
C SER A 2 -48.71 13.11 -3.38
N ALA A 3 -48.09 11.99 -3.74
CA ALA A 3 -47.06 11.32 -2.94
C ALA A 3 -45.73 12.05 -3.15
N HIS A 4 -45.19 12.67 -2.10
CA HIS A 4 -43.85 13.23 -2.11
C HIS A 4 -42.92 12.26 -1.39
N GLU A 5 -42.48 11.24 -2.13
CA GLU A 5 -41.52 10.24 -1.66
C GLU A 5 -40.14 10.89 -1.61
N LYS A 6 -39.76 11.42 -0.44
CA LYS A 6 -38.42 11.96 -0.18
C LYS A 6 -37.40 10.82 -0.24
N ASN A 7 -36.65 10.81 -1.33
CA ASN A 7 -35.59 9.86 -1.67
C ASN A 7 -34.47 9.87 -0.61
N THR A 8 -34.61 9.07 0.45
CA THR A 8 -33.72 9.06 1.65
C THR A 8 -32.52 8.11 1.48
N HIS A 9 -32.25 7.65 0.26
CA HIS A 9 -31.21 6.67 -0.04
C HIS A 9 -29.92 7.28 -0.60
N GLN A 10 -29.99 8.44 -1.25
CA GLN A 10 -28.82 9.05 -1.91
C GLN A 10 -27.79 9.66 -0.94
N GLY A 11 -28.20 10.07 0.27
CA GLY A 11 -27.28 10.66 1.26
C GLY A 11 -26.48 9.65 2.08
N LYS A 12 -27.01 8.44 2.29
CA LYS A 12 -26.39 7.43 3.19
C LYS A 12 -25.09 6.87 2.62
N GLY A 13 -25.03 6.64 1.32
CA GLY A 13 -23.81 6.14 0.67
C GLY A 13 -22.66 7.14 0.73
N LEU A 14 -22.93 8.43 0.57
CA LEU A 14 -21.91 9.48 0.68
C LEU A 14 -21.37 9.64 2.11
N VAL A 15 -22.24 9.53 3.11
CA VAL A 15 -21.83 9.58 4.52
C VAL A 15 -20.88 8.42 4.86
N LEU A 16 -21.17 7.21 4.38
CA LEU A 16 -20.29 6.05 4.59
C LEU A 16 -18.92 6.23 3.94
N VAL A 17 -18.88 6.77 2.71
CA VAL A 17 -17.61 7.05 2.02
C VAL A 17 -16.79 8.12 2.74
N LEU A 18 -17.43 9.18 3.21
CA LEU A 18 -16.76 10.24 3.98
C LEU A 18 -16.26 9.73 5.32
N GLN A 19 -17.01 8.85 5.99
CA GLN A 19 -16.58 8.18 7.21
C GLN A 19 -15.37 7.28 6.98
N ASP A 20 -15.38 6.45 5.93
CA ASP A 20 -14.24 5.60 5.60
C ASP A 20 -13.00 6.41 5.19
N LEU A 21 -13.17 7.52 4.45
CA LEU A 21 -12.07 8.45 4.14
C LEU A 21 -11.55 9.17 5.40
N SER A 22 -12.45 9.55 6.31
CA SER A 22 -12.06 10.18 7.58
C SER A 22 -11.36 9.20 8.51
N ALA A 23 -11.80 7.94 8.55
CA ALA A 23 -11.16 6.88 9.34
C ALA A 23 -9.81 6.46 8.74
N ALA A 24 -9.63 6.65 7.44
CA ALA A 24 -8.37 6.46 6.74
C ALA A 24 -7.57 7.77 6.61
N ALA A 25 -7.92 8.83 7.35
CA ALA A 25 -7.13 10.04 7.36
C ALA A 25 -5.77 9.75 8.02
N PRO A 26 -4.64 10.11 7.39
CA PRO A 26 -3.32 9.93 7.99
C PRO A 26 -3.20 10.70 9.30
N GLU A 27 -2.75 10.01 10.35
CA GLU A 27 -2.41 10.57 11.65
C GLU A 27 -0.89 10.57 11.82
N GLU A 28 -0.36 11.31 12.82
CA GLU A 28 1.08 11.31 13.16
C GLU A 28 2.04 11.64 12.00
N LEU A 29 1.60 12.50 11.07
CA LEU A 29 2.40 12.90 9.92
C LEU A 29 3.70 13.58 10.34
N ARG A 30 4.80 13.15 9.71
CA ARG A 30 6.13 13.74 9.85
C ARG A 30 6.67 14.23 8.51
N ALA A 31 7.64 15.14 8.55
CA ALA A 31 8.44 15.44 7.38
C ALA A 31 9.19 14.18 6.94
N LYS A 32 9.14 13.89 5.63
CA LYS A 32 9.86 12.77 4.99
C LYS A 32 10.74 13.29 3.86
N SER A 33 11.93 12.71 3.69
CA SER A 33 12.75 12.96 2.49
C SER A 33 12.08 12.34 1.25
N SER A 34 12.58 12.68 0.06
CA SER A 34 12.07 12.07 -1.19
C SER A 34 12.37 10.56 -1.23
N GLU A 35 13.48 10.14 -0.66
CA GLU A 35 13.90 8.73 -0.56
C GLU A 35 13.01 7.94 0.41
N GLU A 36 12.76 8.48 1.61
CA GLU A 36 11.84 7.86 2.59
C GLU A 36 10.44 7.71 1.99
N ALA A 37 9.94 8.76 1.33
CA ALA A 37 8.64 8.72 0.67
C ALA A 37 8.58 7.69 -0.47
N ALA A 38 9.68 7.52 -1.23
CA ALA A 38 9.80 6.51 -2.29
C ALA A 38 9.74 5.10 -1.73
N GLU A 39 10.42 4.84 -0.61
CA GLU A 39 10.39 3.55 0.07
C GLU A 39 8.98 3.23 0.60
N ASP A 40 8.37 4.18 1.32
CA ASP A 40 6.99 4.06 1.80
C ASP A 40 6.01 3.78 0.65
N TYR A 41 6.19 4.48 -0.47
CA TYR A 41 5.36 4.28 -1.67
C TYR A 41 5.54 2.88 -2.24
N CYS A 42 6.76 2.36 -2.33
CA CYS A 42 7.04 1.01 -2.85
C CYS A 42 6.33 -0.08 -2.05
N TRP A 43 6.48 -0.06 -0.73
CA TRP A 43 5.85 -1.06 0.14
C TRP A 43 4.34 -0.91 0.17
N SER A 44 3.84 0.31 0.22
CA SER A 44 2.40 0.57 0.18
C SER A 44 1.79 0.15 -1.14
N ALA A 45 2.44 0.40 -2.28
CA ALA A 45 1.97 -0.04 -3.59
C ALA A 45 1.91 -1.57 -3.66
N LEU A 46 2.97 -2.27 -3.22
CA LEU A 46 3.01 -3.73 -3.18
C LEU A 46 1.86 -4.30 -2.35
N VAL A 47 1.69 -3.85 -1.11
CA VAL A 47 0.64 -4.35 -0.22
C VAL A 47 -0.75 -4.01 -0.74
N LEU A 48 -0.96 -2.81 -1.27
CA LEU A 48 -2.27 -2.42 -1.82
C LEU A 48 -2.60 -3.11 -3.15
N SER A 49 -1.61 -3.60 -3.87
CA SER A 49 -1.81 -4.46 -5.06
C SER A 49 -2.25 -5.88 -4.68
N ALA A 50 -2.04 -6.30 -3.43
CA ALA A 50 -2.44 -7.62 -2.97
C ALA A 50 -3.96 -7.76 -2.87
N ALA A 51 -4.44 -8.98 -3.16
CA ALA A 51 -5.83 -9.33 -2.93
C ALA A 51 -6.11 -9.49 -1.43
N PHE A 52 -7.11 -8.77 -0.92
CA PHE A 52 -7.66 -8.96 0.42
C PHE A 52 -9.11 -8.45 0.50
N GLY A 53 -9.88 -9.07 1.40
CA GLY A 53 -11.31 -8.79 1.61
C GLY A 53 -11.67 -8.45 3.06
N PHE A 54 -10.69 -8.08 3.89
CA PHE A 54 -10.88 -7.69 5.28
C PHE A 54 -10.45 -6.24 5.51
N ARG A 55 -11.01 -5.59 6.54
CA ARG A 55 -10.63 -4.23 6.94
C ARG A 55 -9.23 -4.26 7.58
N VAL A 56 -8.37 -3.36 7.12
CA VAL A 56 -7.04 -3.13 7.71
C VAL A 56 -7.12 -1.97 8.70
N THR A 57 -6.32 -2.04 9.76
CA THR A 57 -6.23 -1.03 10.82
C THR A 57 -4.78 -0.85 11.22
N PRO A 58 -4.34 0.39 11.51
CA PRO A 58 -3.02 0.63 12.06
C PRO A 58 -2.73 -0.21 13.32
N GLY A 59 -1.46 -0.53 13.53
CA GLY A 59 -1.00 -1.29 14.72
C GLY A 59 -1.23 -2.80 14.67
N GLN A 60 -1.80 -3.32 13.57
CA GLN A 60 -1.95 -4.77 13.35
C GLN A 60 -0.94 -5.30 12.35
N ARG A 61 -0.58 -6.58 12.51
CA ARG A 61 0.24 -7.34 11.57
C ARG A 61 -0.63 -8.09 10.58
N TYR A 62 -0.22 -8.06 9.33
CA TYR A 62 -0.83 -8.78 8.23
C TYR A 62 0.25 -9.59 7.52
N PHE A 63 -0.11 -10.69 6.88
CA PHE A 63 0.86 -11.64 6.32
C PHE A 63 0.72 -11.66 4.80
N LEU A 64 1.83 -11.44 4.10
CA LEU A 64 1.86 -11.38 2.64
C LEU A 64 2.31 -12.72 2.07
N TYR A 65 1.58 -13.18 1.06
CA TYR A 65 1.83 -14.43 0.35
C TYR A 65 1.87 -14.20 -1.16
N LEU A 66 2.68 -15.00 -1.84
CA LEU A 66 2.67 -15.13 -3.30
C LEU A 66 1.89 -16.38 -3.70
N VAL A 67 0.73 -16.18 -4.32
CA VAL A 67 -0.21 -17.24 -4.70
C VAL A 67 -0.38 -17.22 -6.22
N ARG A 68 0.15 -18.23 -6.93
CA ARG A 68 0.06 -18.32 -8.40
C ARG A 68 0.48 -17.03 -9.11
N GLN A 69 1.61 -16.44 -8.71
CA GLN A 69 2.16 -15.17 -9.23
C GLN A 69 1.31 -13.92 -8.92
N ALA A 70 0.38 -13.99 -7.98
CA ALA A 70 -0.38 -12.86 -7.48
C ALA A 70 -0.15 -12.65 -5.98
N TRP A 71 -0.07 -11.39 -5.56
CA TRP A 71 0.08 -11.02 -4.15
C TRP A 71 -1.26 -11.21 -3.41
N GLN A 72 -1.21 -11.79 -2.22
CA GLN A 72 -2.37 -11.96 -1.36
C GLN A 72 -2.02 -11.61 0.08
N LEU A 73 -2.86 -10.77 0.71
CA LEU A 73 -2.70 -10.39 2.11
C LEU A 73 -3.66 -11.23 2.97
N SER A 74 -3.19 -11.68 4.13
CA SER A 74 -3.90 -12.56 5.06
C SER A 74 -3.82 -12.01 6.48
N LEU A 75 -4.81 -12.36 7.31
CA LEU A 75 -4.77 -12.18 8.77
C LEU A 75 -4.02 -13.32 9.48
N LEU A 76 -3.97 -14.49 8.85
CA LEU A 76 -3.36 -15.69 9.40
C LEU A 76 -1.88 -15.76 9.05
N SER A 77 -1.07 -16.07 10.06
CA SER A 77 0.36 -16.33 9.93
C SER A 77 0.62 -17.66 9.21
N PRO A 78 1.85 -17.92 8.72
CA PRO A 78 2.16 -19.22 8.13
C PRO A 78 1.95 -20.39 9.11
N GLU A 79 2.18 -20.16 10.41
CA GLU A 79 1.94 -21.16 11.46
C GLU A 79 0.45 -21.48 11.62
N ASP A 80 -0.41 -20.47 11.58
CA ASP A 80 -1.87 -20.63 11.71
C ASP A 80 -2.48 -21.35 10.50
N TRP A 81 -1.93 -21.15 9.31
CA TRP A 81 -2.32 -21.89 8.11
C TRP A 81 -1.91 -23.36 8.16
N GLY A 82 -0.76 -23.65 8.78
CA GLY A 82 -0.16 -24.98 8.80
C GLY A 82 0.00 -25.56 7.40
N GLN A 83 -0.56 -26.75 7.15
CA GLN A 83 -0.46 -27.43 5.84
C GLN A 83 -1.32 -26.80 4.73
N ARG A 84 -2.16 -25.81 5.05
CA ARG A 84 -3.10 -25.18 4.10
C ARG A 84 -2.65 -23.79 3.66
N LEU A 85 -1.34 -23.54 3.68
CA LEU A 85 -0.75 -22.31 3.19
C LEU A 85 -1.30 -21.96 1.79
N PRO A 86 -1.75 -20.72 1.59
CA PRO A 86 -2.33 -20.32 0.31
C PRO A 86 -1.28 -20.24 -0.80
N GLY A 87 -0.01 -20.04 -0.44
CA GLY A 87 1.14 -19.95 -1.33
C GLY A 87 2.43 -19.69 -0.55
N GLU A 88 3.45 -19.22 -1.24
CA GLU A 88 4.76 -18.93 -0.64
C GLU A 88 4.66 -17.73 0.30
N TYR A 89 5.18 -17.87 1.51
CA TYR A 89 5.18 -16.80 2.50
C TYR A 89 6.29 -15.78 2.18
N VAL A 90 5.94 -14.49 2.20
CA VAL A 90 6.86 -13.39 1.88
C VAL A 90 7.37 -12.71 3.14
N GLY A 91 6.50 -12.56 4.14
CA GLY A 91 6.78 -11.76 5.33
C GLY A 91 5.52 -11.13 5.88
N TYR A 92 5.69 -10.24 6.86
CA TYR A 92 4.57 -9.53 7.47
C TYR A 92 4.61 -8.04 7.16
N CYS A 93 3.42 -7.50 6.91
CA CYS A 93 3.15 -6.10 6.68
C CYS A 93 2.52 -5.48 7.92
N HIS A 94 2.76 -4.19 8.12
CA HIS A 94 2.08 -3.40 9.14
C HIS A 94 1.64 -2.07 8.53
N LEU A 95 0.44 -1.66 8.89
CA LEU A 95 -0.08 -0.34 8.53
C LEU A 95 0.31 0.64 9.63
N HIS A 96 0.99 1.71 9.27
CA HIS A 96 1.31 2.81 10.17
C HIS A 96 0.11 3.75 10.34
N HIS A 97 0.16 4.59 11.38
CA HIS A 97 -0.87 5.61 11.65
C HIS A 97 -0.93 6.69 10.57
N ASP A 98 0.18 6.94 9.88
CA ASP A 98 0.23 7.82 8.71
C ASP A 98 -0.27 7.15 7.43
N MET A 99 -0.83 5.94 7.52
CA MET A 99 -1.40 5.18 6.40
C MET A 99 -0.37 4.74 5.34
N THR A 100 0.93 4.74 5.64
CA THR A 100 1.93 4.00 4.86
C THR A 100 2.08 2.57 5.38
N TRP A 101 2.53 1.67 4.51
CA TRP A 101 2.79 0.28 4.86
C TRP A 101 4.28 0.03 5.02
N GLY A 102 4.64 -0.64 6.11
CA GLY A 102 5.94 -1.27 6.26
C GLY A 102 5.87 -2.77 5.94
N LEU A 103 6.98 -3.33 5.47
CA LEU A 103 7.13 -4.75 5.15
C LEU A 103 8.41 -5.29 5.81
N THR A 104 8.30 -6.43 6.49
CA THR A 104 9.44 -7.19 6.99
C THR A 104 9.42 -8.56 6.35
N PHE A 105 10.50 -8.88 5.63
CA PHE A 105 10.65 -10.14 4.92
C PHE A 105 10.91 -11.30 5.88
N ASP A 106 10.44 -12.48 5.48
CA ASP A 106 10.81 -13.73 6.12
C ASP A 106 12.22 -14.16 5.67
N ASP A 107 12.95 -14.82 6.56
CA ASP A 107 14.30 -15.32 6.28
C ASP A 107 14.31 -16.34 5.12
N ALA A 108 13.18 -16.98 4.80
CA ALA A 108 13.08 -17.87 3.64
C ALA A 108 13.09 -17.13 2.29
N VAL A 109 12.92 -15.80 2.27
CA VAL A 109 13.00 -14.99 1.04
C VAL A 109 14.46 -14.75 0.68
N GLN A 110 15.03 -15.74 -0.01
CA GLN A 110 16.42 -15.73 -0.46
C GLN A 110 16.51 -15.45 -1.97
N GLU A 111 17.67 -14.94 -2.40
CA GLU A 111 17.97 -14.72 -3.82
C GLU A 111 17.75 -16.01 -4.63
N GLY A 112 17.07 -15.87 -5.78
CA GLY A 112 16.74 -16.99 -6.66
C GLY A 112 15.48 -17.77 -6.29
N SER A 113 14.84 -17.47 -5.14
CA SER A 113 13.50 -17.97 -4.85
C SER A 113 12.45 -17.37 -5.79
N LEU A 114 11.30 -18.04 -5.92
CA LEU A 114 10.16 -17.53 -6.70
C LEU A 114 9.64 -16.20 -6.14
N VAL A 115 9.60 -16.06 -4.81
CA VAL A 115 9.18 -14.84 -4.12
C VAL A 115 10.15 -13.70 -4.41
N HIS A 116 11.47 -13.94 -4.28
CA HIS A 116 12.48 -12.94 -4.60
C HIS A 116 12.37 -12.45 -6.04
N SER A 117 12.25 -13.38 -6.99
CA SER A 117 12.09 -13.03 -8.42
C SER A 117 10.85 -12.18 -8.69
N ALA A 118 9.72 -12.54 -8.08
CA ALA A 118 8.46 -11.79 -8.20
C ALA A 118 8.56 -10.39 -7.56
N LEU A 119 9.23 -10.28 -6.40
CA LEU A 119 9.47 -9.00 -5.73
C LEU A 119 10.36 -8.08 -6.57
N VAL A 120 11.48 -8.59 -7.09
CA VAL A 120 12.39 -7.84 -7.96
C VAL A 120 11.61 -7.30 -9.17
N GLN A 121 10.84 -8.16 -9.84
CA GLN A 121 10.05 -7.76 -10.99
C GLN A 121 9.03 -6.67 -10.66
N TYR A 122 8.30 -6.81 -9.54
CA TYR A 122 7.33 -5.82 -9.12
C TYR A 122 7.98 -4.47 -8.77
N LEU A 123 9.08 -4.52 -8.01
CA LEU A 123 9.78 -3.33 -7.53
C LEU A 123 10.49 -2.56 -8.66
N GLU A 124 11.06 -3.25 -9.66
CA GLU A 124 11.57 -2.57 -10.85
C GLU A 124 10.45 -1.87 -11.63
N GLY A 125 9.26 -2.48 -11.74
CA GLY A 125 8.11 -1.83 -12.36
C GLY A 125 7.71 -0.54 -11.64
N ILE A 126 7.67 -0.55 -10.30
CA ILE A 126 7.41 0.64 -9.49
C ILE A 126 8.52 1.67 -9.65
N ARG A 127 9.78 1.25 -9.66
CA ARG A 127 10.94 2.13 -9.86
C ARG A 127 10.88 2.84 -11.21
N GLU A 128 10.54 2.13 -12.28
CA GLU A 128 10.32 2.73 -13.59
C GLU A 128 9.19 3.75 -13.57
N GLN A 129 8.07 3.45 -12.91
CA GLN A 129 6.97 4.41 -12.74
C GLN A 129 7.41 5.68 -11.98
N LEU A 130 8.17 5.52 -10.90
CA LEU A 130 8.70 6.65 -10.12
C LEU A 130 9.57 7.54 -11.00
N LEU A 131 10.51 6.95 -11.75
CA LEU A 131 11.40 7.67 -12.68
C LEU A 131 10.65 8.39 -13.81
N GLN A 132 9.57 7.78 -14.33
CA GLN A 132 8.78 8.37 -15.43
C GLN A 132 7.81 9.47 -14.98
N SER A 133 7.38 9.45 -13.71
CA SER A 133 6.36 10.39 -13.20
C SER A 133 6.82 11.85 -13.16
N GLY A 134 8.13 12.09 -13.09
CA GLY A 134 8.77 13.41 -13.04
C GLY A 134 8.56 14.19 -11.74
N SER A 135 7.44 14.02 -11.04
CA SER A 135 7.14 14.65 -9.75
C SER A 135 6.17 13.83 -8.91
N TRP A 136 6.25 13.99 -7.58
CA TRP A 136 5.32 13.35 -6.64
C TRP A 136 3.85 13.71 -6.88
N GLU A 137 3.56 14.97 -7.22
CA GLU A 137 2.18 15.38 -7.51
C GLU A 137 1.58 14.68 -8.73
N ALA A 138 2.39 14.47 -9.78
CA ALA A 138 1.96 13.78 -10.98
C ALA A 138 1.68 12.30 -10.68
N LEU A 139 2.58 11.63 -9.94
CA LEU A 139 2.44 10.24 -9.53
C LEU A 139 1.16 10.03 -8.68
N LEU A 140 1.01 10.79 -7.61
CA LEU A 140 -0.06 10.57 -6.62
C LEU A 140 -1.45 10.96 -7.15
N ARG A 141 -1.52 11.76 -8.23
CA ARG A 141 -2.78 12.11 -8.90
C ARG A 141 -3.32 10.97 -9.77
N GLN A 142 -2.48 10.02 -10.19
CA GLN A 142 -2.86 8.94 -11.12
C GLN A 142 -3.69 7.81 -10.48
N GLY A 143 -4.13 7.95 -9.22
CA GLY A 143 -4.83 6.93 -8.44
C GLY A 143 -5.72 5.97 -9.25
N GLU A 144 -5.42 4.67 -9.12
CA GLU A 144 -5.99 3.64 -9.96
C GLU A 144 -7.50 3.43 -9.72
N ARG A 145 -8.30 3.70 -10.76
CA ARG A 145 -9.76 3.57 -10.70
C ARG A 145 -10.26 2.11 -10.73
N ARG A 146 -9.39 1.14 -11.01
CA ARG A 146 -9.74 -0.28 -11.18
C ARG A 146 -9.60 -1.11 -9.90
N LEU A 147 -9.09 -0.54 -8.82
CA LEU A 147 -8.93 -1.25 -7.54
C LEU A 147 -10.28 -1.44 -6.82
N PRO A 148 -10.42 -2.49 -5.99
CA PRO A 148 -11.59 -2.63 -5.13
C PRO A 148 -11.74 -1.45 -4.16
N TYR A 149 -12.96 -1.25 -3.64
CA TYR A 149 -13.32 -0.04 -2.90
C TYR A 149 -12.36 0.27 -1.74
N GLN A 150 -12.04 -0.73 -0.91
CA GLN A 150 -11.16 -0.54 0.24
C GLN A 150 -9.75 -0.14 -0.18
N GLN A 151 -9.16 -0.81 -1.17
CA GLN A 151 -7.86 -0.45 -1.73
C GLN A 151 -7.86 0.99 -2.25
N ARG A 152 -8.94 1.44 -2.92
CA ARG A 152 -9.05 2.84 -3.38
C ARG A 152 -9.04 3.86 -2.23
N VAL A 153 -9.72 3.56 -1.14
CA VAL A 153 -9.72 4.41 0.07
C VAL A 153 -8.30 4.47 0.65
N LEU A 154 -7.63 3.33 0.79
CA LEU A 154 -6.26 3.26 1.32
C LEU A 154 -5.22 3.90 0.39
N THR A 155 -5.32 3.75 -0.93
CA THR A 155 -4.47 4.46 -1.90
C THR A 155 -4.67 5.97 -1.81
N THR A 156 -5.90 6.42 -1.55
CA THR A 156 -6.20 7.85 -1.35
C THR A 156 -5.57 8.36 -0.05
N ALA A 157 -5.66 7.57 1.03
CA ALA A 157 -5.01 7.85 2.30
C ALA A 157 -3.48 7.94 2.16
N LEU A 158 -2.85 6.94 1.54
CA LEU A 158 -1.43 6.92 1.21
C LEU A 158 -1.03 8.17 0.42
N ALA A 159 -1.76 8.48 -0.66
CA ALA A 159 -1.46 9.66 -1.48
C ALA A 159 -1.60 10.97 -0.69
N SER A 160 -2.56 11.05 0.24
CA SER A 160 -2.69 12.18 1.16
C SER A 160 -1.50 12.27 2.11
N SER A 161 -1.10 11.15 2.70
CA SER A 161 0.02 11.05 3.64
C SER A 161 1.33 11.51 3.01
N LEU A 162 1.68 10.94 1.86
CA LEU A 162 2.91 11.27 1.16
C LEU A 162 2.94 12.74 0.72
N ARG A 163 1.83 13.28 0.17
CA ARG A 163 1.75 14.70 -0.19
C ARG A 163 1.99 15.62 0.99
N GLN A 164 1.36 15.34 2.14
CA GLN A 164 1.51 16.17 3.34
C GLN A 164 2.93 16.05 3.90
N SER A 165 3.48 14.84 3.98
CA SER A 165 4.84 14.58 4.49
C SER A 165 5.91 15.26 3.63
N LEU A 166 5.75 15.24 2.31
CA LEU A 166 6.64 15.91 1.36
C LEU A 166 6.46 17.43 1.35
N ALA A 167 5.25 17.93 1.60
CA ALA A 167 5.02 19.37 1.77
C ALA A 167 5.71 19.91 3.04
N LEU A 168 5.66 19.15 4.15
CA LEU A 168 6.35 19.49 5.39
C LEU A 168 7.88 19.55 5.24
N SER A 169 8.45 18.73 4.37
CA SER A 169 9.89 18.71 4.09
C SER A 169 10.32 19.61 2.93
N GLY A 170 9.38 20.23 2.20
CA GLY A 170 9.66 21.03 1.01
C GLY A 170 9.99 20.23 -0.26
N HIS A 171 9.77 18.91 -0.26
CA HIS A 171 10.10 18.00 -1.37
C HIS A 171 8.93 17.72 -2.34
N ALA A 172 7.77 18.35 -2.16
CA ALA A 172 6.58 18.08 -2.99
C ALA A 172 6.80 18.30 -4.50
N GLY A 173 7.62 19.27 -4.88
CA GLY A 173 7.98 19.57 -6.27
C GLY A 173 9.24 18.86 -6.78
N VAL A 174 9.89 18.06 -5.94
CA VAL A 174 11.09 17.31 -6.29
C VAL A 174 10.68 16.00 -6.95
N PRO A 175 11.42 15.50 -7.96
CA PRO A 175 11.21 14.17 -8.49
C PRO A 175 11.28 13.10 -7.38
N PRO A 176 10.50 12.01 -7.49
CA PRO A 176 10.65 10.90 -6.57
C PRO A 176 12.08 10.39 -6.56
N GLY A 177 12.62 10.19 -5.36
CA GLY A 177 13.94 9.57 -5.20
C GLY A 177 13.94 8.14 -5.75
N VAL A 178 15.13 7.63 -6.08
CA VAL A 178 15.27 6.19 -6.31
C VAL A 178 15.28 5.54 -4.93
N PRO A 179 14.28 4.71 -4.59
CA PRO A 179 14.26 4.05 -3.30
C PRO A 179 15.49 3.15 -3.20
N ALA A 180 16.13 3.10 -2.03
CA ALA A 180 17.31 2.28 -1.77
C ALA A 180 16.96 0.79 -1.65
N LEU A 181 16.14 0.27 -2.58
CA LEU A 181 15.69 -1.12 -2.62
C LEU A 181 16.84 -2.10 -2.87
N GLY A 182 18.00 -1.62 -3.32
CA GLY A 182 19.17 -2.44 -3.60
C GLY A 182 19.67 -3.25 -2.41
N SER A 183 19.54 -2.76 -1.17
CA SER A 183 19.86 -3.54 0.04
C SER A 183 18.82 -4.61 0.35
N VAL A 184 17.56 -4.35 0.00
CA VAL A 184 16.40 -5.23 0.22
C VAL A 184 16.28 -6.32 -0.85
N LEU A 185 16.73 -6.03 -2.06
CA LEU A 185 16.86 -7.00 -3.15
C LEU A 185 18.12 -7.88 -3.00
N SER A 186 19.09 -7.41 -2.20
CA SER A 186 20.33 -8.13 -1.85
C SER A 186 20.18 -8.94 -0.56
N LEU A 187 19.00 -9.48 -0.25
CA LEU A 187 18.71 -10.36 0.90
C LEU A 187 19.43 -11.73 0.81
N ALA A 188 20.75 -11.68 0.72
CA ALA A 188 21.69 -12.76 0.97
C ALA A 188 23.06 -12.12 1.29
N GLN A 189 23.41 -12.08 2.58
CA GLN A 189 24.74 -12.45 3.03
C GLN A 189 24.61 -13.42 4.20
#